data_AF-S4NBN3-F1
#
_entry.id   AF-S4NBN3-F1
#
_cell.length_a   1.000
_cell.length_b   1.000
_cell.length_c   1.000
_cell.angle_alpha   90.00
_cell.angle_beta   90.00
_cell.angle_gamma   90.00
#
_symmetry.space_group_name_H-M   'P 1'
#
loop_
_entity.id
_entity.type
_entity.pdbx_description
1 polymer ?
#
loop_
_entity_poly.entity_id
_entity_poly.type
_entity_poly.pdbx_seq_one_letter_code
_entity_poly.pdbx_strand_id
1 'polypeptide(L)' 'MPYAQFFSGGQAFHGLYGGLHTTVGSMGCVNLSVPAARWLWSVLKKGDRVFVWGRRPGT' A
#
# COMPACT_ATOMS: atom_id res chain seq x y z
N MET A 1 -2.50 -0.12 10.17
CA MET A 1 -2.43 -0.67 8.80
C MET A 1 -3.57 -1.66 8.58
N PRO A 2 -4.84 -1.22 8.47
CA PRO A 2 -5.93 -2.12 8.07
C PRO A 2 -5.68 -2.75 6.71
N TYR A 3 -6.06 -4.03 6.54
CA TYR A 3 -5.91 -4.79 5.29
C TYR A 3 -4.46 -4.84 4.75
N ALA A 4 -3.48 -5.08 5.63
CA ALA A 4 -2.06 -5.06 5.29
C ALA A 4 -1.61 -6.29 4.47
N GLN A 5 -1.19 -6.07 3.22
CA GLN A 5 -0.73 -7.10 2.28
C GLN A 5 0.75 -6.92 1.97
N PHE A 6 1.59 -7.74 2.60
CA PHE A 6 3.04 -7.69 2.42
C PHE A 6 3.47 -8.30 1.09
N PHE A 7 4.38 -7.62 0.39
CA PHE A 7 4.88 -8.08 -0.91
C PHE A 7 6.41 -8.01 -1.06
N SER A 8 7.14 -7.27 -0.22
CA SER A 8 8.62 -7.23 -0.27
C SER A 8 9.25 -6.76 1.04
N GLY A 9 9.93 -7.64 1.79
CA GLY A 9 10.82 -7.25 2.89
C GLY A 9 10.23 -6.35 3.99
N GLY A 10 8.90 -6.32 4.16
CA GLY A 10 8.19 -5.41 5.08
C GLY A 10 7.34 -4.34 4.39
N GLN A 11 7.50 -4.11 3.08
CA GLN A 11 6.62 -3.27 2.27
C GLN A 11 5.28 -3.95 2.05
N ALA A 12 4.20 -3.17 2.18
CA ALA A 12 2.84 -3.67 2.07
C ALA A 12 1.87 -2.65 1.46
N PHE A 13 0.79 -3.14 0.87
CA PHE A 13 -0.42 -2.34 0.68
C PHE A 13 -1.18 -2.27 2.00
N HIS A 14 -1.63 -1.10 2.42
CA HIS A 14 -2.52 -1.01 3.58
C HIS A 14 -3.38 0.24 3.57
N GLY A 15 -4.51 0.19 4.29
CA GLY A 15 -5.34 1.34 4.52
C GLY A 15 -4.72 2.33 5.51
N LEU A 16 -5.04 3.61 5.34
CA LEU A 16 -4.77 4.70 6.26
C LEU A 16 -6.11 5.32 6.68
N TYR A 17 -6.30 5.58 7.98
CA TYR A 17 -7.51 6.25 8.50
C TYR A 17 -7.48 7.78 8.31
N GLY A 18 -6.32 8.35 7.97
CA GLY A 18 -6.14 9.76 7.62
C GLY A 18 -6.17 10.03 6.11
N GLY A 19 -5.90 11.29 5.72
CA GLY A 19 -5.87 11.68 4.30
C GLY A 19 -4.68 11.06 3.55
N LEU A 20 -4.87 10.72 2.27
CA LEU A 20 -3.79 10.19 1.41
C LEU A 20 -2.73 11.23 1.07
N HIS A 21 -3.06 12.52 1.21
CA HIS A 21 -2.16 13.65 0.96
C HIS A 21 -1.39 14.05 2.23
N THR A 22 -0.70 13.10 2.86
CA THR A 22 0.23 13.43 3.93
C THR A 22 1.59 13.82 3.34
N THR A 23 2.20 14.90 3.87
CA THR A 23 3.58 15.28 3.52
C THR A 23 4.61 14.32 4.12
N VAL A 24 4.22 13.53 5.12
CA VAL A 24 5.04 12.55 5.83
C VAL A 24 4.48 11.15 5.61
N GLY A 25 5.33 10.23 5.14
CA GLY A 25 4.97 8.82 4.88
C GLY A 25 5.29 8.36 3.46
N SER A 26 5.35 7.05 3.18
CA SER A 26 4.96 5.88 3.99
C SER A 26 6.14 5.07 4.57
N MET A 27 7.37 5.58 4.43
CA MET A 27 8.62 4.83 4.67
C MET A 27 8.78 3.55 3.79
N GLY A 28 8.04 3.46 2.68
CA GLY A 28 8.17 2.41 1.66
C GLY A 28 6.90 1.60 1.39
N CYS A 29 5.87 1.68 2.24
CA CYS A 29 4.57 1.02 2.00
C CYS A 29 3.72 1.75 0.95
N VAL A 30 2.66 1.09 0.44
CA VAL A 30 1.68 1.72 -0.45
C VAL A 30 0.41 2.00 0.35
N ASN A 31 0.21 3.29 0.68
CA ASN A 31 -0.96 3.75 1.43
C ASN A 31 -2.19 3.81 0.52
N LEU A 32 -3.30 3.25 1.01
CA LEU A 32 -4.61 3.28 0.37
C LEU A 32 -5.64 3.89 1.34
N SER A 33 -6.77 4.36 0.81
CA SER A 33 -7.92 4.63 1.68
C SER A 33 -8.42 3.30 2.26
N VAL A 34 -9.05 3.32 3.44
CA VAL A 34 -9.58 2.07 4.04
C VAL A 34 -10.54 1.32 3.11
N PRO A 35 -11.47 1.98 2.38
CA PRO A 35 -12.31 1.30 1.40
C PRO A 35 -11.52 0.64 0.27
N ALA A 36 -10.50 1.32 -0.28
CA ALA A 36 -9.67 0.77 -1.35
C ALA A 36 -8.81 -0.41 -0.87
N ALA A 37 -8.25 -0.32 0.34
CA ALA A 37 -7.48 -1.40 0.95
C ALA A 37 -8.34 -2.66 1.17
N ARG A 38 -9.58 -2.47 1.65
CA ARG A 38 -10.58 -3.55 1.78
C ARG A 38 -10.91 -4.18 0.44
N TRP A 39 -11.13 -3.38 -0.60
CA TRP A 39 -11.44 -3.88 -1.93
C TRP A 39 -10.26 -4.69 -2.49
N LEU A 40 -9.04 -4.15 -2.42
CA LEU A 40 -7.85 -4.84 -2.88
C LEU A 40 -7.63 -6.19 -2.17
N TRP A 41 -7.89 -6.23 -0.85
CA TRP A 41 -7.81 -7.46 -0.03
C TRP A 41 -8.72 -8.58 -0.53
N SER A 42 -9.86 -8.24 -1.16
CA SER A 42 -10.78 -9.25 -1.67
C SER A 42 -10.31 -9.91 -2.96
N VAL A 43 -9.48 -9.21 -3.75
CA VAL A 43 -9.04 -9.62 -5.07
C VAL A 43 -7.69 -10.33 -5.02
N LEU A 44 -6.69 -9.73 -4.39
CA LEU A 44 -5.34 -10.30 -4.33
C LEU A 44 -5.26 -11.55 -3.47
N LYS A 45 -4.40 -12.49 -3.87
CA LYS A 45 -4.09 -13.73 -3.18
C LYS A 45 -2.59 -13.84 -2.92
N LYS A 46 -2.22 -14.75 -2.01
CA LYS A 46 -0.80 -15.06 -1.76
C LYS A 46 -0.18 -15.64 -3.04
N GLY A 47 0.99 -15.12 -3.41
CA GLY A 47 1.71 -15.52 -4.62
C GLY A 47 1.41 -14.67 -5.86
N ASP A 48 0.42 -13.78 -5.79
CA ASP A 48 0.21 -12.79 -6.86
C ASP A 48 1.43 -11.87 -6.98
N ARG A 49 1.81 -11.58 -8.22
CA ARG A 49 2.99 -10.77 -8.52
C ARG A 49 2.67 -9.29 -8.34
N VAL A 50 3.53 -8.59 -7.60
CA VAL A 50 3.49 -7.14 -7.46
C VAL A 50 4.65 -6.56 -8.26
N PHE A 51 4.33 -5.75 -9.26
CA PHE A 51 5.31 -5.00 -10.03
C PHE A 51 5.32 -3.55 -9.53
N VAL A 52 6.49 -3.05 -9.15
CA VAL A 52 6.70 -1.65 -8.76
C VAL A 52 7.69 -1.03 -9.74
N TRP A 53 7.29 0.05 -10.40
CA TRP A 53 8.11 0.72 -11.42
C TRP A 53 8.01 2.23 -11.31
N GLY A 54 8.97 2.94 -11.93
CA GLY A 54 9.12 4.38 -11.82
C GLY A 54 9.72 4.83 -10.48
N ARG A 55 9.73 6.14 -10.25
CA ARG A 55 10.22 6.76 -9.00
C ARG A 55 9.33 7.93 -8.62
N ARG A 56 8.91 8.00 -7.35
CA ARG A 56 8.13 9.14 -6.84
C ARG A 56 9.01 10.40 -6.92
N PRO A 57 8.52 11.52 -7.48
CA PRO A 57 9.28 12.77 -7.49
C PRO A 57 9.67 13.20 -6.07
N GLY A 58 10.93 13.62 -5.88
CA GLY A 58 11.44 14.05 -4.58
C GLY A 58 11.69 12.92 -3.57
N THR A 59 11.83 11.68 -4.03
CA THR A 59 12.27 10.53 -3.21
C THR A 59 13.57 9.95 -3.69
#